data_AF-A0A7C5J0M7-F1
#
_entry.id   AF-A0A7C5J0M7-F1
#
_cell.length_a   1.000
_cell.length_b   1.000
_cell.length_c   1.000
_cell.angle_alpha   90.00
_cell.angle_beta   90.00
_cell.angle_gamma   90.00
#
_symmetry.space_group_name_H-M   'P 1'
#
loop_
_entity.id
_entity.type
_entity.pdbx_description
1 polymer ?
#
loop_
_entity_poly.entity_id
_entity_poly.type
_entity_poly.pdbx_seq_one_letter_code
_entity_poly.pdbx_strand_id
1 'polypeptide(L)'
;MSLQSLLHEPSISAGTTSFSGLYGLRDRASFSVIVVSGALSISGTSSAEPTKVWEAPYVHESDATASGPEWELTEREDKREPEATRKAVAELRRISGLTWQQLGQMFEVSRRSVHFWASGKPLNSTNEERLMRVLDVVRVADRGSARATRAALLDASDGTTPFDMLVAQRFAEARAALGQGPGRAAPALAELSPAAKAEHRPLPPEELFDAKSERVHREPGRARAARTVRNKRRGSS
;
A
#
# COMPACT_ATOMS: atom_id res chain seq x y z
N MET A 1 -66.12 47.59 2.44
CA MET A 1 -66.21 47.13 3.84
C MET A 1 -64.79 46.98 4.38
N SER A 2 -64.51 47.67 5.49
CA SER A 2 -63.43 47.61 6.50
C SER A 2 -62.01 47.11 6.11
N LEU A 3 -60.91 47.87 6.23
CA LEU A 3 -60.24 48.59 7.35
C LEU A 3 -59.28 47.73 8.21
N GLN A 4 -58.09 48.33 8.47
CA GLN A 4 -57.07 48.09 9.53
C GLN A 4 -55.95 47.06 9.21
N SER A 5 -54.66 47.42 9.03
CA SER A 5 -53.65 48.14 9.85
C SER A 5 -52.91 47.25 10.86
N LEU A 6 -51.56 47.22 10.81
CA LEU A 6 -50.55 47.04 11.89
C LEU A 6 -49.22 46.54 11.27
N LEU A 7 -48.22 47.40 11.02
CA LEU A 7 -47.11 47.75 11.92
C LEU A 7 -46.29 46.56 12.45
N HIS A 8 -45.10 46.30 11.88
CA HIS A 8 -43.85 46.16 12.65
C HIS A 8 -42.62 46.12 11.73
N GLU A 9 -41.79 47.16 11.77
CA GLU A 9 -40.33 47.00 11.68
C GLU A 9 -39.81 46.42 12.99
N PRO A 10 -38.65 45.74 12.96
CA PRO A 10 -37.61 46.21 13.86
C PRO A 10 -36.27 46.46 13.18
N SER A 11 -35.66 47.54 13.68
CA SER A 11 -34.34 48.07 13.44
C SER A 11 -33.26 47.34 14.26
N ILE A 12 -32.00 47.66 13.92
CA ILE A 12 -30.75 47.56 14.70
C ILE A 12 -29.99 46.21 14.64
N SER A 13 -28.81 46.22 14.00
CA SER A 13 -27.55 46.34 14.76
C SER A 13 -26.30 46.34 13.85
N ALA A 14 -25.64 47.49 13.81
CA ALA A 14 -24.24 47.61 13.41
C ALA A 14 -23.36 47.18 14.59
N GLY A 15 -22.52 46.16 14.37
CA GLY A 15 -21.49 45.72 15.31
C GLY A 15 -20.14 45.67 14.61
N THR A 16 -19.43 46.80 14.62
CA THR A 16 -17.99 46.88 14.36
C THR A 16 -17.26 46.58 15.65
N THR A 17 -16.40 45.55 15.67
CA THR A 17 -15.24 45.53 16.57
C THR A 17 -14.08 44.77 15.91
N SER A 18 -12.95 45.47 15.83
CA SER A 18 -11.62 44.99 15.50
C SER A 18 -11.18 43.82 16.37
N PHE A 19 -10.39 42.91 15.80
CA PHE A 19 -9.42 42.14 16.57
C PHE A 19 -8.07 42.16 15.85
N SER A 20 -7.21 43.08 16.31
CA SER A 20 -5.78 43.03 16.10
C SER A 20 -5.17 42.28 17.29
N GLY A 21 -4.50 41.17 17.02
CA GLY A 21 -3.82 40.35 18.03
C GLY A 21 -2.69 39.55 17.37
N LEU A 22 -1.59 40.24 17.10
CA LEU A 22 -0.25 39.65 16.94
C LEU A 22 0.26 39.17 18.31
N TYR A 23 1.41 38.49 18.30
CA TYR A 23 2.08 37.73 19.39
C TYR A 23 1.45 36.33 19.60
N GLY A 24 2.12 35.20 19.41
CA GLY A 24 3.53 34.90 19.35
C GLY A 24 3.78 33.67 20.24
N LEU A 25 4.31 32.59 19.66
CA LEU A 25 5.39 31.74 20.18
C LEU A 25 5.27 30.31 19.65
N ARG A 26 6.35 29.91 18.97
CA ARG A 26 7.05 28.63 19.10
C ARG A 26 6.17 27.39 19.14
N ASP A 27 6.12 26.69 18.00
CA ASP A 27 6.17 25.24 18.08
C ASP A 27 7.52 24.73 17.58
N ARG A 28 8.13 23.94 18.45
CA ARG A 28 9.49 23.46 18.39
C ARG A 28 9.50 22.27 17.44
N ALA A 29 10.07 22.43 16.25
CA ALA A 29 10.52 21.29 15.47
C ALA A 29 11.66 20.61 16.25
N SER A 30 11.33 19.54 16.98
CA SER A 30 12.30 18.67 17.64
C SER A 30 13.06 17.88 16.58
N PHE A 31 14.24 18.38 16.19
CA PHE A 31 15.23 17.61 15.45
C PHE A 31 16.17 16.94 16.45
N SER A 32 16.07 15.61 16.57
CA SER A 32 17.06 14.82 17.31
C SER A 32 18.33 14.71 16.49
N VAL A 33 19.37 15.45 16.88
CA VAL A 33 20.74 15.29 16.38
C VAL A 33 21.40 14.21 17.22
N ILE A 34 21.72 13.07 16.59
CA ILE A 34 22.52 12.02 17.23
C ILE A 34 23.99 12.31 16.92
N VAL A 35 24.74 12.75 17.94
CA VAL A 35 26.20 12.86 17.90
C VAL A 35 26.76 11.54 18.43
N VAL A 36 27.34 10.72 17.55
CA VAL A 36 28.11 9.53 17.96
C VAL A 36 29.58 9.92 18.05
N SER A 37 30.00 10.30 19.25
CA SER A 37 31.42 10.36 19.62
C SER A 37 31.82 8.99 20.19
N GLY A 38 32.45 8.16 19.36
CA GLY A 38 33.08 6.92 19.78
C GLY A 38 34.59 7.05 19.68
N ALA A 39 35.28 7.03 20.82
CA ALA A 39 36.72 7.16 20.93
C ALA A 39 37.46 5.99 20.27
N LEU A 40 38.51 6.34 19.51
CA LEU A 40 39.56 5.44 19.07
C LEU A 40 40.36 4.95 20.29
N SER A 41 40.25 3.66 20.60
CA SER A 41 41.24 2.96 21.42
C SER A 41 41.69 1.70 20.72
N ILE A 42 42.80 1.87 20.03
CA ILE A 42 43.74 0.87 19.56
C ILE A 42 44.32 0.16 20.79
N SER A 43 44.20 -1.16 20.84
CA SER A 43 45.08 -2.02 21.62
C SER A 43 45.11 -3.38 20.94
N GLY A 44 46.23 -3.64 20.27
CA GLY A 44 46.57 -4.98 19.81
C GLY A 44 47.24 -5.75 20.93
N THR A 45 47.02 -7.06 20.97
CA THR A 45 48.07 -8.00 21.32
C THR A 45 47.96 -9.23 20.43
N SER A 46 49.08 -9.51 19.79
CA SER A 46 49.48 -10.80 19.24
C SER A 46 49.19 -11.95 20.21
N SER A 47 48.84 -13.14 19.71
CA SER A 47 49.65 -14.35 19.88
C SER A 47 48.88 -15.64 19.55
N ALA A 48 49.57 -16.50 18.81
CA ALA A 48 49.44 -17.95 18.69
C ALA A 48 48.16 -18.53 18.08
N GLU A 49 48.29 -18.96 16.83
CA GLU A 49 47.60 -20.14 16.35
C GLU A 49 47.97 -21.37 17.20
N PRO A 50 47.00 -22.24 17.47
CA PRO A 50 47.24 -23.65 17.28
C PRO A 50 46.19 -24.22 16.33
N THR A 51 46.70 -24.74 15.21
CA THR A 51 46.11 -25.75 14.34
C THR A 51 45.17 -26.69 15.11
N LYS A 52 43.86 -26.50 14.97
CA LYS A 52 42.88 -27.56 15.19
C LYS A 52 42.38 -28.05 13.84
N VAL A 53 43.06 -29.12 13.45
CA VAL A 53 42.70 -30.16 12.49
C VAL A 53 41.18 -30.31 12.40
N TRP A 54 40.67 -30.11 11.19
CA TRP A 54 39.31 -30.42 10.79
C TRP A 54 39.15 -31.94 10.74
N GLU A 55 38.83 -32.54 11.87
CA GLU A 55 38.25 -33.89 11.94
C GLU A 55 36.97 -33.81 12.77
N ALA A 56 35.87 -33.50 12.10
CA ALA A 56 34.56 -33.90 12.56
C ALA A 56 34.14 -35.11 11.72
N PRO A 57 34.15 -36.34 12.26
CA PRO A 57 33.54 -37.47 11.58
C PRO A 57 32.05 -37.19 11.47
N TYR A 58 31.54 -37.35 10.25
CA TYR A 58 30.13 -37.30 9.91
C TYR A 58 29.41 -38.42 10.68
N VAL A 59 28.95 -38.14 11.90
CA VAL A 59 28.03 -39.01 12.61
C VAL A 59 26.63 -38.52 12.29
N HIS A 60 26.03 -39.17 11.30
CA HIS A 60 24.60 -39.04 11.02
C HIS A 60 23.86 -39.93 12.05
N GLU A 61 23.74 -39.44 13.28
CA GLU A 61 22.79 -40.01 14.24
C GLU A 61 21.43 -39.36 14.00
N SER A 62 20.56 -40.11 13.34
CA SER A 62 19.15 -39.78 13.22
C SER A 62 18.44 -40.08 14.53
N ASP A 63 18.62 -39.19 15.51
CA ASP A 63 17.67 -39.08 16.62
C ASP A 63 16.44 -38.34 16.09
N ALA A 64 15.39 -39.12 15.82
CA ALA A 64 14.06 -38.60 15.55
C ALA A 64 13.52 -37.91 16.81
N THR A 65 13.92 -36.64 16.99
CA THR A 65 13.36 -35.75 18.00
C THR A 65 12.20 -35.00 17.37
N ALA A 66 10.98 -35.25 17.85
CA ALA A 66 9.76 -34.55 17.49
C ALA A 66 9.73 -33.11 18.04
N SER A 67 10.78 -32.34 17.79
CA SER A 67 10.89 -30.91 18.07
C SER A 67 11.15 -30.22 16.74
N GLY A 68 10.07 -29.87 16.04
CA GLY A 68 10.17 -29.02 14.86
C GLY A 68 10.88 -27.71 15.24
N PRO A 69 11.69 -27.11 14.34
CA PRO A 69 12.49 -25.98 14.71
C PRO A 69 11.57 -24.78 14.98
N GLU A 70 11.58 -24.28 16.20
CA GLU A 70 10.88 -23.07 16.63
C GLU A 70 11.18 -21.87 15.71
N TRP A 71 12.41 -21.79 15.17
CA TRP A 71 12.81 -20.77 14.20
C TRP A 71 12.08 -20.88 12.86
N GLU A 72 11.61 -22.07 12.47
CA GLU A 72 10.85 -22.26 11.24
C GLU A 72 9.41 -21.72 11.37
N LEU A 73 8.84 -21.68 12.57
CA LEU A 73 7.52 -21.10 12.82
C LEU A 73 7.58 -19.56 12.83
N THR A 74 8.56 -18.97 13.50
CA THR A 74 8.75 -17.51 13.54
C THR A 74 9.04 -16.93 12.15
N GLU A 75 9.91 -17.58 11.36
CA GLU A 75 10.16 -17.15 9.98
C GLU A 75 8.93 -17.25 9.07
N ARG A 76 8.02 -18.19 9.36
CA ARG A 76 6.77 -18.34 8.60
C ARG A 76 5.77 -17.24 8.98
N GLU A 77 5.69 -16.83 10.24
CA GLU A 77 4.85 -15.72 10.70
C GLU A 77 5.34 -14.38 10.14
N ASP A 78 6.63 -14.10 10.23
CA ASP A 78 7.24 -12.87 9.69
C ASP A 78 7.02 -12.69 8.19
N LYS A 79 6.91 -13.78 7.43
CA LYS A 79 6.63 -13.77 5.99
C LYS A 79 5.12 -13.68 5.69
N ARG A 80 4.24 -14.10 6.60
CA ARG A 80 2.77 -14.12 6.41
C ARG A 80 2.15 -12.74 6.51
N GLU A 81 2.57 -11.94 7.48
CA GLU A 81 2.06 -10.57 7.65
C GLU A 81 2.30 -9.65 6.44
N PRO A 82 3.52 -9.54 5.87
CA PRO A 82 3.75 -8.71 4.69
C PRO A 82 3.00 -9.24 3.47
N GLU A 83 2.79 -10.55 3.36
CA GLU A 83 1.98 -11.15 2.29
C GLU A 83 0.50 -10.78 2.44
N ALA A 84 -0.04 -10.87 3.65
CA ALA A 84 -1.43 -10.51 3.96
C ALA A 84 -1.69 -9.02 3.70
N THR A 85 -0.80 -8.16 4.17
CA THR A 85 -0.77 -6.73 3.89
C THR A 85 -0.77 -6.46 2.37
N ARG A 86 0.16 -7.09 1.65
CA ARG A 86 0.29 -6.90 0.20
C ARG A 86 -0.98 -7.30 -0.53
N LYS A 87 -1.58 -8.44 -0.16
CA LYS A 87 -2.85 -8.93 -0.70
C LYS A 87 -3.99 -7.96 -0.40
N ALA A 88 -4.10 -7.47 0.83
CA ALA A 88 -5.15 -6.52 1.23
C ALA A 88 -5.07 -5.20 0.46
N VAL A 89 -3.89 -4.61 0.31
CA VAL A 89 -3.69 -3.38 -0.48
C VAL A 89 -4.01 -3.62 -1.97
N ALA A 90 -3.53 -4.74 -2.52
CA ALA A 90 -3.79 -5.10 -3.92
C ALA A 90 -5.29 -5.33 -4.17
N GLU A 91 -5.97 -6.00 -3.24
CA GLU A 91 -7.41 -6.25 -3.30
C GLU A 91 -8.20 -4.95 -3.20
N LEU A 92 -7.91 -4.10 -2.21
CA LEU A 92 -8.56 -2.81 -2.03
C LEU A 92 -8.47 -1.99 -3.33
N ARG A 93 -7.29 -1.91 -3.94
CA ARG A 93 -7.09 -1.21 -5.21
C ARG A 93 -7.86 -1.86 -6.35
N ARG A 94 -7.89 -3.19 -6.42
CA ARG A 94 -8.58 -3.96 -7.47
C ARG A 94 -10.10 -3.77 -7.40
N ILE A 95 -10.69 -3.70 -6.20
CA ILE A 95 -12.13 -3.55 -6.01
C ILE A 95 -12.56 -2.09 -6.13
N SER A 96 -11.86 -1.17 -5.45
CA SER A 96 -12.24 0.24 -5.42
C SER A 96 -11.94 1.01 -6.71
N GLY A 97 -10.98 0.55 -7.51
CA GLY A 97 -10.50 1.29 -8.69
C GLY A 97 -9.79 2.61 -8.34
N LEU A 98 -9.38 2.81 -7.08
CA LEU A 98 -8.68 4.02 -6.65
C LEU A 98 -7.24 4.07 -7.18
N THR A 99 -6.75 5.29 -7.41
CA THR A 99 -5.34 5.50 -7.78
C THR A 99 -4.46 5.43 -6.55
N TRP A 100 -3.16 5.20 -6.74
CA TRP A 100 -2.19 5.25 -5.64
C TRP A 100 -2.18 6.58 -4.89
N GLN A 101 -2.49 7.69 -5.58
CA GLN A 101 -2.60 9.01 -4.96
C GLN A 101 -3.81 9.09 -4.04
N GLN A 102 -4.97 8.58 -4.49
CA GLN A 102 -6.19 8.58 -3.68
C GLN A 102 -6.11 7.63 -2.49
N LEU A 103 -5.45 6.48 -2.64
CA LEU A 103 -5.13 5.64 -1.49
C LEU A 103 -4.22 6.39 -0.51
N GLY A 104 -3.22 7.14 -0.99
CA GLY A 104 -2.40 7.98 -0.13
C GLY A 104 -3.23 8.99 0.67
N GLN A 105 -4.17 9.68 0.01
CA GLN A 105 -5.11 10.60 0.67
C GLN A 105 -6.00 9.89 1.70
N MET A 106 -6.55 8.72 1.34
CA MET A 106 -7.42 7.92 2.21
C MET A 106 -6.73 7.42 3.48
N PHE A 107 -5.41 7.21 3.45
CA PHE A 107 -4.62 6.77 4.60
C PHE A 107 -3.77 7.89 5.20
N GLU A 108 -3.90 9.13 4.73
CA GLU A 108 -3.08 10.28 5.16
C GLU A 108 -1.58 10.04 5.04
N VAL A 109 -1.15 9.28 4.02
CA VAL A 109 0.26 8.98 3.75
C VAL A 109 0.66 9.42 2.34
N SER A 110 1.97 9.47 2.11
CA SER A 110 2.46 9.70 0.76
C SER A 110 2.08 8.56 -0.18
N ARG A 111 1.88 8.88 -1.47
CA ARG A 111 1.74 7.88 -2.55
C ARG A 111 2.86 6.81 -2.50
N ARG A 112 4.09 7.22 -2.14
CA ARG A 112 5.26 6.33 -2.07
C ARG A 112 5.12 5.30 -0.94
N SER A 113 4.52 5.69 0.19
CA SER A 113 4.25 4.79 1.32
C SER A 113 3.31 3.67 0.90
N VAL A 114 2.23 4.00 0.19
CA VAL A 114 1.28 2.99 -0.31
C VAL A 114 1.93 2.01 -1.29
N HIS A 115 2.81 2.49 -2.17
CA HIS A 115 3.59 1.61 -3.04
C HIS A 115 4.51 0.66 -2.26
N PHE A 116 5.11 1.14 -1.16
CA PHE A 116 5.93 0.29 -0.31
C PHE A 116 5.11 -0.80 0.39
N TRP A 117 3.91 -0.49 0.86
CA TRP A 117 2.99 -1.48 1.41
C TRP A 117 2.58 -2.53 0.37
N ALA A 118 2.29 -2.08 -0.86
CA ALA A 118 2.03 -2.98 -1.99
C ALA A 118 3.26 -3.83 -2.40
N SER A 119 4.46 -3.46 -1.94
CA SER A 119 5.69 -4.25 -2.13
C SER A 119 5.99 -5.18 -0.95
N GLY A 120 5.14 -5.21 0.09
CA GLY A 120 5.31 -6.04 1.29
C GLY A 120 6.10 -5.40 2.42
N LYS A 121 6.28 -4.07 2.43
CA LYS A 121 6.80 -3.40 3.64
C LYS A 121 5.72 -3.40 4.73
N PRO A 122 6.10 -3.62 6.01
CA PRO A 122 5.15 -3.63 7.11
C PRO A 122 4.44 -2.29 7.28
N LEU A 123 3.19 -2.33 7.72
CA LEU A 123 2.42 -1.17 8.17
C LEU A 123 2.66 -0.96 9.66
N ASN A 124 2.30 0.22 10.17
CA ASN A 124 2.05 0.36 11.60
C ASN A 124 0.66 -0.20 11.93
N SER A 125 0.43 -0.59 13.18
CA SER A 125 -0.83 -1.18 13.63
C SER A 125 -2.05 -0.31 13.32
N THR A 126 -1.94 1.01 13.50
CA THR A 126 -3.03 1.95 13.20
C THR A 126 -3.47 1.91 11.72
N ASN A 127 -2.52 1.90 10.79
CA ASN A 127 -2.84 1.84 9.36
C ASN A 127 -3.32 0.45 8.93
N GLU A 128 -2.84 -0.60 9.60
CA GLU A 128 -3.33 -1.96 9.36
C GLU A 128 -4.81 -2.10 9.75
N GLU A 129 -5.18 -1.65 10.96
CA GLU A 129 -6.59 -1.62 11.37
C GLU A 129 -7.44 -0.79 10.40
N ARG A 130 -6.96 0.40 10.02
CA ARG A 130 -7.63 1.27 9.06
C ARG A 130 -7.80 0.58 7.71
N LEU A 131 -6.77 -0.12 7.22
CA LEU A 131 -6.80 -0.86 5.96
C LEU A 131 -7.88 -1.95 5.99
N MET A 132 -7.94 -2.72 7.07
CA MET A 132 -8.93 -3.80 7.21
C MET A 132 -10.35 -3.25 7.30
N ARG A 133 -10.58 -2.15 8.02
CA ARG A 133 -11.91 -1.48 8.08
C ARG A 133 -12.34 -0.92 6.74
N VAL A 134 -11.45 -0.24 6.03
CA VAL A 134 -11.73 0.28 4.68
C VAL A 134 -12.03 -0.86 3.72
N LEU A 135 -11.25 -1.95 3.77
CA LEU A 135 -11.46 -3.11 2.92
C LEU A 135 -12.82 -3.76 3.16
N ASP A 136 -13.28 -3.87 4.41
CA ASP A 136 -14.63 -4.38 4.73
C ASP A 136 -15.73 -3.52 4.09
N VAL A 137 -15.66 -2.19 4.25
CA VAL A 137 -16.63 -1.25 3.65
C VAL A 137 -16.62 -1.36 2.12
N VAL A 138 -15.45 -1.41 1.49
CA VAL A 138 -15.32 -1.47 0.04
C VAL A 138 -15.79 -2.82 -0.52
N ARG A 139 -15.59 -3.93 0.19
CA ARG A 139 -16.11 -5.25 -0.20
C ARG A 139 -17.63 -5.27 -0.21
N VAL A 140 -18.24 -4.71 0.83
CA VAL A 140 -19.71 -4.57 0.95
C VAL A 140 -20.28 -3.69 -0.16
N ALA A 141 -19.57 -2.62 -0.50
CA ALA A 141 -19.99 -1.66 -1.52
C ALA A 141 -19.64 -2.08 -2.97
N ASP A 142 -19.02 -3.24 -3.21
CA ASP A 142 -18.55 -3.63 -4.54
C ASP A 142 -19.69 -3.68 -5.56
N ARG A 143 -19.61 -2.84 -6.59
CA ARG A 143 -20.61 -2.74 -7.66
C ARG A 143 -20.34 -3.73 -8.81
N GLY A 144 -19.47 -4.70 -8.60
CA GLY A 144 -19.11 -5.72 -9.57
C GLY A 144 -17.99 -5.30 -10.52
N SER A 145 -17.74 -4.00 -10.69
CA SER A 145 -16.60 -3.48 -11.44
C SER A 145 -15.89 -2.35 -10.69
N ALA A 146 -14.56 -2.29 -10.85
CA ALA A 146 -13.74 -1.26 -10.21
C ALA A 146 -14.17 0.16 -10.61
N ARG A 147 -14.64 0.35 -11.85
CA ARG A 147 -15.14 1.64 -12.34
C ARG A 147 -16.44 2.05 -11.65
N ALA A 148 -17.39 1.12 -11.51
CA ALA A 148 -18.68 1.40 -10.86
C ALA A 148 -18.50 1.64 -9.36
N THR A 149 -17.67 0.85 -8.69
CA THR A 149 -17.33 1.07 -7.27
C THR A 149 -16.63 2.42 -7.07
N ARG A 150 -15.68 2.77 -7.94
CA ARG A 150 -15.04 4.10 -7.92
C ARG A 150 -16.04 5.23 -8.10
N ALA A 151 -16.98 5.11 -9.04
CA ALA A 151 -18.00 6.12 -9.27
C ALA A 151 -18.85 6.32 -8.01
N ALA A 152 -19.31 5.23 -7.38
CA ALA A 152 -20.07 5.31 -6.13
C ALA A 152 -19.28 5.91 -4.96
N LEU A 153 -17.97 5.61 -4.84
CA LEU A 153 -17.11 6.19 -3.79
C LEU A 153 -16.92 7.71 -3.94
N LEU A 154 -16.93 8.21 -5.17
CA LEU A 154 -16.67 9.62 -5.49
C LEU A 154 -17.95 10.41 -5.81
N ASP A 155 -19.11 9.75 -5.73
CA ASP A 155 -20.40 10.39 -5.93
C ASP A 155 -20.73 11.21 -4.68
N ALA A 156 -21.16 12.46 -4.88
CA ALA A 156 -21.44 13.37 -3.78
C ALA A 156 -22.93 13.29 -3.43
N SER A 157 -23.23 12.79 -2.24
CA SER A 157 -24.54 12.91 -1.60
C SER A 157 -24.45 13.97 -0.52
N ASP A 158 -25.33 14.97 -0.56
CA ASP A 158 -25.39 16.06 0.44
C ASP A 158 -24.05 16.80 0.65
N GLY A 159 -23.28 16.95 -0.43
CA GLY A 159 -22.01 17.69 -0.43
C GLY A 159 -20.80 16.96 0.14
N THR A 160 -20.94 15.70 0.56
CA THR A 160 -19.82 14.86 1.03
C THR A 160 -19.78 13.55 0.24
N THR A 161 -18.60 13.15 -0.23
CA THR A 161 -18.47 11.84 -0.91
C THR A 161 -18.22 10.73 0.12
N PRO A 162 -18.64 9.48 -0.15
CA PRO A 162 -18.24 8.34 0.68
C PRO A 162 -16.72 8.21 0.83
N PHE A 163 -15.95 8.62 -0.19
CA PHE A 163 -14.49 8.71 -0.10
C PHE A 163 -14.03 9.68 0.99
N ASP A 164 -14.62 10.87 1.08
CA ASP A 164 -14.29 11.85 2.12
C ASP A 164 -14.68 11.33 3.52
N MET A 165 -15.78 10.59 3.62
CA MET A 165 -16.16 9.92 4.88
C MET A 165 -15.11 8.88 5.32
N LEU A 166 -14.54 8.12 4.37
CA LEU A 166 -13.44 7.18 4.66
C LEU A 166 -12.13 7.89 5.04
N VAL A 167 -11.83 9.03 4.42
CA VAL A 167 -10.71 9.90 4.82
C VAL A 167 -10.91 10.40 6.25
N ALA A 168 -12.12 10.82 6.60
CA ALA A 168 -12.48 11.24 7.96
C ALA A 168 -12.68 10.08 8.95
N GLN A 169 -12.41 8.83 8.55
CA GLN A 169 -12.57 7.62 9.36
C GLN A 169 -14.01 7.35 9.86
N ARG A 170 -15.02 7.92 9.17
CA ARG A 170 -16.45 7.73 9.42
C ARG A 170 -16.97 6.48 8.68
N PHE A 171 -16.42 5.31 9.03
CA PHE A 171 -16.65 4.06 8.28
C PHE A 171 -18.11 3.61 8.23
N ALA A 172 -18.84 3.76 9.34
CA ALA A 172 -20.25 3.37 9.41
C ALA A 172 -21.14 4.21 8.48
N GLU A 173 -20.86 5.50 8.40
CA GLU A 173 -21.59 6.43 7.55
C GLU A 173 -21.27 6.21 6.08
N ALA A 174 -19.99 5.98 5.76
CA ALA A 174 -19.58 5.58 4.41
C ALA A 174 -20.28 4.28 3.98
N ARG A 175 -20.37 3.29 4.87
CA ARG A 175 -21.07 2.03 4.62
C ARG A 175 -22.57 2.23 4.41
N ALA A 176 -23.21 3.09 5.21
CA ALA A 176 -24.62 3.41 5.06
C ALA A 176 -24.92 4.14 3.74
N ALA A 177 -24.09 5.12 3.37
CA ALA A 177 -24.22 5.88 2.13
C ALA A 177 -24.00 5.00 0.88
N LEU A 178 -23.02 4.09 0.92
CA LEU A 178 -22.76 3.17 -0.18
C LEU A 178 -23.82 2.06 -0.26
N GLY A 179 -24.31 1.57 0.88
CA GLY A 179 -25.19 0.42 0.93
C GLY A 179 -24.55 -0.87 0.37
N GLN A 180 -25.35 -1.91 0.23
CA GLN A 180 -24.90 -3.20 -0.31
C GLN A 180 -24.76 -3.13 -1.84
N GLY A 181 -23.58 -3.50 -2.34
CA GLY A 181 -23.35 -3.72 -3.76
C GLY A 181 -23.77 -5.11 -4.24
N PRO A 182 -24.07 -5.29 -5.53
CA PRO A 182 -24.33 -6.61 -6.13
C PRO A 182 -23.11 -7.55 -6.03
N GLY A 183 -21.91 -7.03 -5.75
CA GLY A 183 -20.67 -7.78 -5.75
C GLY A 183 -20.22 -8.16 -7.15
N ARG A 184 -19.00 -8.69 -7.26
CA ARG A 184 -18.51 -9.29 -8.50
C ARG A 184 -18.91 -10.75 -8.56
N ALA A 185 -19.74 -11.10 -9.55
CA ALA A 185 -19.93 -12.50 -9.92
C ALA A 185 -18.57 -13.09 -10.32
N ALA A 186 -18.20 -14.21 -9.70
CA ALA A 186 -17.05 -14.97 -10.17
C ALA A 186 -17.31 -15.37 -11.63
N PRO A 187 -16.40 -15.07 -12.57
CA PRO A 187 -16.56 -15.58 -13.91
C PRO A 187 -16.64 -17.11 -13.81
N ALA A 188 -17.71 -17.69 -14.33
CA ALA A 188 -17.77 -19.13 -14.51
C ALA A 188 -16.64 -19.50 -15.47
N LEU A 189 -15.55 -20.05 -14.93
CA LEU A 189 -14.46 -20.56 -15.74
C LEU A 189 -15.01 -21.79 -16.46
N ALA A 190 -15.39 -21.62 -17.73
CA ALA A 190 -15.72 -22.75 -18.58
C ALA A 190 -14.47 -23.63 -18.68
N GLU A 191 -14.62 -24.93 -18.42
CA GLU A 191 -13.53 -25.86 -18.68
C GLU A 191 -13.17 -25.80 -20.16
N LEU A 192 -11.86 -25.70 -20.45
CA LEU A 192 -11.36 -25.77 -21.82
C LEU A 192 -11.85 -27.06 -22.47
N SER A 193 -12.35 -26.95 -23.71
CA SER A 193 -12.76 -28.11 -24.48
C SER A 193 -11.58 -29.08 -24.66
N PRO A 194 -11.82 -30.39 -24.80
CA PRO A 194 -10.75 -31.37 -25.02
C PRO A 194 -9.86 -31.03 -26.23
N ALA A 195 -10.44 -30.47 -27.29
CA ALA A 195 -9.71 -30.03 -28.47
C ALA A 195 -8.78 -28.83 -28.17
N ALA A 196 -9.25 -27.82 -27.44
CA ALA A 196 -8.41 -26.69 -27.02
C ALA A 196 -7.29 -27.13 -26.07
N LYS A 197 -7.57 -28.10 -25.17
CA LYS A 197 -6.54 -28.72 -24.33
C LYS A 197 -5.48 -29.46 -25.16
N ALA A 198 -5.86 -30.10 -26.27
CA ALA A 198 -4.94 -30.78 -27.16
C ALA A 198 -4.07 -29.81 -27.99
N GLU A 199 -4.65 -28.70 -28.46
CA GLU A 199 -3.93 -27.66 -29.21
C GLU A 199 -2.91 -26.91 -28.33
N HIS A 200 -3.21 -26.72 -27.04
CA HIS A 200 -2.30 -26.13 -26.07
C HIS A 200 -1.35 -27.14 -25.42
N ARG A 201 -1.35 -28.41 -25.83
CA ARG A 201 -0.38 -29.38 -25.31
C ARG A 201 1.00 -29.00 -25.84
N PRO A 202 2.02 -28.81 -24.96
CA PRO A 202 3.37 -28.55 -25.42
C PRO A 202 3.84 -29.71 -26.31
N LEU A 203 4.67 -29.40 -27.30
CA LEU A 203 5.25 -30.42 -28.16
C LEU A 203 5.97 -31.48 -27.31
N PRO A 204 5.88 -32.76 -27.70
CA PRO A 204 6.53 -33.82 -26.96
C PRO A 204 8.06 -33.66 -27.02
N PRO A 205 8.78 -34.04 -25.95
CA PRO A 205 10.21 -33.75 -25.82
C PRO A 205 11.07 -34.38 -26.93
N GLU A 206 10.64 -35.50 -27.50
CA GLU A 206 11.28 -36.12 -28.67
C GLU A 206 11.29 -35.22 -29.92
N GLU A 207 10.28 -34.36 -30.10
CA GLU A 207 10.23 -33.38 -31.19
C GLU A 207 11.01 -32.09 -30.86
N LEU A 208 11.34 -31.87 -29.59
CA LEU A 208 12.13 -30.72 -29.13
C LEU A 208 13.65 -30.98 -29.21
N PHE A 209 14.09 -32.20 -29.48
CA PHE A 209 15.51 -32.57 -29.49
C PHE A 209 16.30 -31.97 -30.66
N ASP A 210 15.65 -31.74 -31.81
CA ASP A 210 16.25 -31.11 -32.98
C ASP A 210 16.17 -29.57 -32.95
N ALA A 211 15.48 -28.99 -31.97
CA ALA A 211 15.50 -27.56 -31.74
C ALA A 211 16.88 -27.18 -31.19
N LYS A 212 17.82 -26.88 -32.10
CA LYS A 212 19.06 -26.18 -31.77
C LYS A 212 18.68 -24.99 -30.90
N SER A 213 19.26 -24.90 -29.70
CA SER A 213 19.14 -23.73 -28.84
C SER A 213 19.67 -22.51 -29.57
N GLU A 214 18.85 -21.93 -30.43
CA GLU A 214 19.20 -20.73 -31.16
C GLU A 214 19.37 -19.66 -30.10
N ARG A 215 20.61 -19.18 -29.97
CA ARG A 215 20.89 -18.00 -29.15
C ARG A 215 20.00 -16.92 -29.70
N VAL A 216 18.97 -16.53 -28.92
CA VAL A 216 18.10 -15.40 -29.26
C VAL A 216 19.00 -14.24 -29.63
N HIS A 217 19.07 -13.93 -30.93
CA HIS A 217 19.90 -12.85 -31.43
C HIS A 217 19.22 -11.56 -31.00
N ARG A 218 19.57 -11.10 -29.80
CA ARG A 218 19.26 -9.74 -29.39
C ARG A 218 20.13 -8.87 -30.26
N GLU A 219 19.58 -8.37 -31.37
CA GLU A 219 20.17 -7.21 -32.02
C GLU A 219 20.38 -6.18 -30.90
N PRO A 220 21.62 -5.71 -30.68
CA PRO A 220 21.85 -4.57 -29.81
C PRO A 220 21.26 -3.35 -30.52
N GLY A 221 19.92 -3.26 -30.52
CA GLY A 221 19.18 -2.12 -30.98
C GLY A 221 19.75 -0.93 -30.24
N ARG A 222 20.37 -0.04 -31.02
CA ARG A 222 21.07 1.18 -30.59
C ARG A 222 20.37 1.76 -29.37
N ALA A 223 20.95 1.52 -28.19
CA ALA A 223 20.40 2.01 -26.94
C ALA A 223 20.20 3.52 -27.10
N ARG A 224 18.94 3.97 -27.02
CA ARG A 224 18.67 5.41 -27.00
C ARG A 224 19.32 5.94 -25.73
N ALA A 225 20.41 6.69 -25.88
CA ALA A 225 21.08 7.33 -24.77
C ALA A 225 20.04 8.16 -23.99
N ALA A 226 19.84 7.81 -22.72
CA ALA A 226 18.95 8.54 -21.84
C ALA A 226 19.45 9.99 -21.74
N ARG A 227 18.70 10.93 -22.31
CA ARG A 227 18.98 12.36 -22.14
C ARG A 227 18.64 12.75 -20.70
N THR A 228 19.66 13.03 -19.90
CA THR A 228 19.48 13.63 -18.58
C THR A 228 19.11 15.10 -18.75
N VAL A 229 17.88 15.46 -18.38
CA VAL A 229 17.44 16.87 -18.36
C VAL A 229 17.90 17.48 -17.03
N ARG A 230 18.96 18.28 -17.07
CA ARG A 230 19.44 19.04 -15.90
C ARG A 230 18.51 20.23 -15.67
N ASN A 231 17.64 20.14 -14.66
CA ASN A 231 16.75 21.24 -14.29
C ASN A 231 17.57 22.35 -13.61
N LYS A 232 17.82 23.46 -14.33
CA LYS A 232 18.51 24.64 -13.80
C LYS A 232 17.56 25.35 -12.84
N ARG A 233 17.75 25.13 -11.54
CA ARG A 233 17.13 25.96 -10.49
C ARG A 233 17.49 27.42 -10.75
N ARG A 234 16.49 28.24 -11.09
CA ARG A 234 16.62 29.70 -11.06
C ARG A 234 16.70 30.10 -9.59
N GLY A 235 17.84 30.64 -9.18
CA GLY A 235 17.95 31.38 -7.94
C GLY A 235 17.10 32.64 -8.07
N SER A 236 16.17 32.81 -7.14
CA SER A 236 15.47 34.06 -6.85
C SER A 236 16.44 34.99 -6.10
N SER A 237 16.60 36.20 -6.62
CA SER A 237 17.08 37.36 -5.86
C SER A 237 16.08 37.79 -4.79
#